data_AF-A0A847FQ82-F1
#
_entry.id   AF-A0A847FQ82-F1
#
_cell.length_a   1.000
_cell.length_b   1.000
_cell.length_c   1.000
_cell.angle_alpha   90.00
_cell.angle_beta   90.00
_cell.angle_gamma   90.00
#
_symmetry.space_group_name_H-M   'P 1'
#
loop_
_entity.id
_entity.type
_entity.pdbx_description
1 polymer ?
#
loop_
_entity_poly.entity_id
_entity_poly.type
_entity_poly.pdbx_seq_one_letter_code
_entity_poly.pdbx_strand_id
1 'polypeptide(L)'
;APEVWRAFRAEWEQINGWEGELQFEAFTHLLHRFAWAVPASHGEPGVSLYDEFRSLSALVHASGCGPEPAPTFSLVGGDIPGIQRTIYTITSKGAAKGLRGRSAFIQLLGDAVVRRVLQELDLPETNVIYAAGGNFMLLAQEGAATQVEALALEINERLLEAFEGELALCLACVPLAAGEVGSGAFADRASAALASTIGREKARRFAGLAERDWAQVFGPQGQGGQGFCAVCQHEGQPGEKGQRLEDGGWKCEQCAGFEELAQDIAGDRLLMFVSREPCAGRTKGWQRLLAGLTGWWYAFDEELMADMPPGTRAYSVNCLDFLGEHAHGFRLVANTTPREGDRQVRTFEGLADEATGFKRVGVLRMDVDDLGQVLTHWLPDRSMASTSALSHALDRFFAGWLDAICREAMASPPMKGAKARDESLYVIYAGGDDLFVVGAWDLMPLLADLIRRRFAAYVGDNPALHISAGITVEDRKFPFYQAAKRAGSALEHGAKELARQRNGRRVKKDAVSFLGKTVGWEGYPFVLELVEKLRELTEDQGVPRSLLTTVRAIHDRYYEDVRRARERGLEGERVYYGPWMWR
;
A
#
# COMPACT_ATOMS: atom_id res chain seq x y z
N ALA A 1 33.54 -2.25 -0.74
CA ALA A 1 33.38 -3.16 0.43
C ALA A 1 34.08 -2.63 1.70
N PRO A 2 35.38 -2.25 1.70
CA PRO A 2 36.05 -1.80 2.95
C PRO A 2 35.52 -0.48 3.53
N GLU A 3 34.90 0.38 2.71
CA GLU A 3 34.31 1.65 3.15
C GLU A 3 32.95 1.44 3.84
N VAL A 4 32.09 0.60 3.27
CA VAL A 4 30.79 0.22 3.83
C VAL A 4 30.95 -0.33 5.25
N TRP A 5 31.89 -1.25 5.46
CA TRP A 5 32.14 -1.84 6.80
C TRP A 5 32.92 -0.92 7.75
N ARG A 6 33.61 0.11 7.23
CA ARG A 6 34.16 1.18 8.08
C ARG A 6 33.05 2.09 8.59
N ALA A 7 32.11 2.48 7.73
CA ALA A 7 30.93 3.25 8.11
C ALA A 7 30.06 2.49 9.12
N PHE A 8 29.76 1.21 8.85
CA PHE A 8 29.03 0.35 9.78
C PHE A 8 29.68 0.30 11.17
N ARG A 9 31.00 0.12 11.26
CA ARG A 9 31.70 0.07 12.55
C ARG A 9 31.62 1.41 13.29
N ALA A 10 31.79 2.52 12.59
CA ALA A 10 31.69 3.85 13.18
C ALA A 10 30.27 4.15 13.69
N GLU A 11 29.23 3.68 13.02
CA GLU A 11 27.83 3.82 13.44
C GLU A 11 27.47 2.84 14.58
N TRP A 12 27.98 1.61 14.54
CA TRP A 12 27.85 0.64 15.62
C TRP A 12 28.44 1.16 16.94
N GLU A 13 29.61 1.80 16.88
CA GLU A 13 30.24 2.40 18.06
C GLU A 13 29.37 3.47 18.73
N GLN A 14 28.50 4.16 17.99
CA GLN A 14 27.59 5.18 18.53
C GLN A 14 26.44 4.56 19.35
N ILE A 15 26.04 3.33 19.06
CA ILE A 15 24.94 2.64 19.77
C ILE A 15 25.42 1.64 20.83
N ASN A 16 26.73 1.41 20.96
CA ASN A 16 27.30 0.50 21.96
C ASN A 16 26.96 0.85 23.41
N GLY A 17 26.60 2.10 23.70
CA GLY A 17 26.16 2.55 25.03
C GLY A 17 24.65 2.51 25.27
N TRP A 18 23.86 2.07 24.29
CA TRP A 18 22.41 1.98 24.44
C TRP A 18 22.04 0.71 25.20
N GLU A 19 20.93 0.72 25.94
CA GLU A 19 20.52 -0.40 26.79
C GLU A 19 19.34 -1.18 26.19
N GLY A 20 19.38 -2.51 26.35
CA GLY A 20 18.25 -3.41 26.14
C GLY A 20 17.67 -3.40 24.72
N GLU A 21 16.33 -3.31 24.62
CA GLU A 21 15.59 -3.39 23.36
C GLU A 21 15.96 -2.31 22.35
N LEU A 22 16.27 -1.09 22.81
CA LEU A 22 16.60 0.03 21.91
C LEU A 22 17.91 -0.18 21.18
N GLN A 23 18.92 -0.76 21.85
CA GLN A 23 20.18 -1.12 21.20
C GLN A 23 19.98 -2.22 20.16
N PHE A 24 19.20 -3.25 20.51
CA PHE A 24 18.92 -4.37 19.62
C PHE A 24 18.16 -3.92 18.36
N GLU A 25 17.18 -3.03 18.53
CA GLU A 25 16.41 -2.46 17.45
C GLU A 25 17.27 -1.59 16.52
N ALA A 26 18.09 -0.71 17.10
CA ALA A 26 19.03 0.11 16.33
C ALA A 26 20.04 -0.73 15.56
N PHE A 27 20.56 -1.80 16.17
CA PHE A 27 21.44 -2.75 15.50
C PHE A 27 20.75 -3.43 14.31
N THR A 28 19.49 -3.85 14.48
CA THR A 28 18.69 -4.44 13.41
C THR A 28 18.53 -3.46 12.24
N HIS A 29 18.29 -2.17 12.52
CA HIS A 29 18.23 -1.13 11.50
C HIS A 29 19.58 -0.81 10.84
N LEU A 30 20.70 -0.87 11.58
CA LEU A 30 22.04 -0.77 10.97
C LEU A 30 22.30 -1.93 10.01
N LEU A 31 21.95 -3.16 10.38
CA LEU A 31 22.05 -4.30 9.48
C LEU A 31 21.14 -4.13 8.27
N HIS A 32 19.92 -3.62 8.44
CA HIS A 32 19.05 -3.32 7.30
C HIS A 32 19.71 -2.33 6.34
N ARG A 33 20.31 -1.24 6.85
CA ARG A 33 20.98 -0.23 6.02
C ARG A 33 22.19 -0.79 5.26
N PHE A 34 23.05 -1.56 5.94
CA PHE A 34 24.35 -1.95 5.39
C PHE A 34 24.40 -3.36 4.78
N ALA A 35 23.48 -4.24 5.16
CA ALA A 35 23.53 -5.67 4.85
C ALA A 35 22.31 -6.20 4.08
N TRP A 36 21.35 -5.35 3.66
CA TRP A 36 20.19 -5.77 2.85
C TRP A 36 20.53 -6.42 1.51
N ALA A 37 21.71 -6.12 0.95
CA ALA A 37 22.20 -6.67 -0.32
C ALA A 37 23.46 -7.53 -0.15
N VAL A 38 23.91 -7.77 1.09
CA VAL A 38 25.10 -8.58 1.36
C VAL A 38 24.64 -10.04 1.43
N PRO A 39 25.22 -10.95 0.63
CA PRO A 39 24.88 -12.37 0.75
C PRO A 39 25.45 -12.96 2.03
N ALA A 40 24.71 -13.88 2.66
CA ALA A 40 25.23 -14.67 3.76
C ALA A 40 26.00 -15.90 3.22
N SER A 41 27.27 -16.06 3.61
CA SER A 41 28.13 -17.14 3.10
C SER A 41 27.63 -18.56 3.40
N HIS A 42 26.84 -18.71 4.46
CA HIS A 42 26.23 -19.98 4.89
C HIS A 42 24.70 -19.90 4.91
N GLY A 43 24.12 -18.85 4.32
CA GLY A 43 22.68 -18.65 4.27
C GLY A 43 22.03 -19.24 3.01
N GLU A 44 20.71 -19.13 2.96
CA GLU A 44 19.89 -19.53 1.83
C GLU A 44 20.18 -18.65 0.60
N PRO A 45 20.31 -19.23 -0.61
CA PRO A 45 20.51 -18.45 -1.82
C PRO A 45 19.41 -17.41 -2.05
N GLY A 46 19.80 -16.15 -2.28
CA GLY A 46 18.85 -15.05 -2.49
C GLY A 46 18.35 -14.39 -1.21
N VAL A 47 18.73 -14.89 -0.03
CA VAL A 47 18.46 -14.26 1.27
C VAL A 47 19.66 -13.39 1.67
N SER A 48 19.38 -12.16 2.09
CA SER A 48 20.41 -11.22 2.52
C SER A 48 20.92 -11.54 3.92
N LEU A 49 22.12 -11.09 4.26
CA LEU A 49 22.67 -11.20 5.61
C LEU A 49 21.76 -10.55 6.66
N TYR A 50 21.06 -9.47 6.30
CA TYR A 50 20.04 -8.86 7.15
C TYR A 50 18.85 -9.80 7.39
N ASP A 51 18.30 -10.41 6.33
CA ASP A 51 17.15 -11.32 6.42
C ASP A 51 17.49 -12.63 7.15
N GLU A 52 18.72 -13.13 6.97
CA GLU A 52 19.24 -14.28 7.73
C GLU A 52 19.35 -13.95 9.21
N PHE A 53 19.98 -12.81 9.56
CA PHE A 53 20.08 -12.36 10.94
C PHE A 53 18.71 -12.24 11.59
N ARG A 54 17.74 -11.62 10.90
CA ARG A 54 16.38 -11.46 11.38
C ARG A 54 15.71 -12.81 11.63
N SER A 55 15.86 -13.76 10.70
CA SER A 55 15.29 -15.10 10.81
C SER A 55 15.89 -15.90 11.98
N LEU A 56 17.20 -15.81 12.17
CA LEU A 56 17.88 -16.41 13.32
C LEU A 56 17.45 -15.76 14.64
N SER A 57 17.34 -14.44 14.68
CA SER A 57 16.83 -13.72 15.85
C SER A 57 15.41 -14.16 16.20
N ALA A 58 14.52 -14.25 15.21
CA ALA A 58 13.16 -14.73 15.39
C ALA A 58 13.11 -16.12 16.05
N LEU A 59 13.96 -17.05 15.57
CA LEU A 59 14.07 -18.40 16.12
C LEU A 59 14.57 -18.41 17.56
N VAL A 60 15.59 -17.61 17.89
CA VAL A 60 16.14 -17.52 19.24
C VAL A 60 15.08 -16.98 20.21
N HIS A 61 14.40 -15.89 19.85
CA HIS A 61 13.35 -15.30 20.70
C HIS A 61 12.13 -16.20 20.83
N ALA A 62 11.67 -16.83 19.74
CA ALA A 62 10.57 -17.80 19.79
C ALA A 62 10.92 -19.07 20.58
N SER A 63 12.22 -19.37 20.75
CA SER A 63 12.71 -20.46 21.60
C SER A 63 12.92 -20.04 23.06
N GLY A 64 12.54 -18.81 23.45
CA GLY A 64 12.74 -18.29 24.80
C GLY A 64 14.20 -17.96 25.13
N CYS A 65 15.01 -17.61 24.13
CA CYS A 65 16.44 -17.31 24.26
C CYS A 65 17.29 -18.47 24.81
N GLY A 66 16.84 -19.71 24.60
CA GLY A 66 17.59 -20.92 24.93
C GLY A 66 18.78 -21.18 23.98
N PRO A 67 19.75 -22.03 24.40
CA PRO A 67 20.91 -22.36 23.57
C PRO A 67 20.59 -23.28 22.38
N GLU A 68 19.46 -23.99 22.46
CA GLU A 68 18.98 -24.91 21.42
C GLU A 68 17.62 -24.42 20.89
N PRO A 69 17.32 -24.60 19.59
CA PRO A 69 16.01 -24.27 19.04
C PRO A 69 14.91 -25.08 19.72
N ALA A 70 13.76 -24.44 19.98
CA ALA A 70 12.57 -25.15 20.42
C ALA A 70 12.14 -26.20 19.38
N PRO A 71 11.57 -27.35 19.79
CA PRO A 71 11.15 -28.41 18.86
C PRO A 71 9.93 -28.02 18.03
N THR A 72 9.13 -27.09 18.55
CA THR A 72 7.87 -26.61 17.99
C THR A 72 7.73 -25.11 18.21
N PHE A 73 7.03 -24.46 17.28
CA PHE A 73 6.76 -23.04 17.24
C PHE A 73 5.28 -22.81 16.91
N SER A 74 4.84 -21.57 17.00
CA SER A 74 3.56 -21.11 16.47
C SER A 74 3.79 -20.14 15.33
N LEU A 75 3.08 -20.32 14.22
CA LEU A 75 2.98 -19.34 13.15
C LEU A 75 1.70 -18.52 13.35
N VAL A 76 1.85 -17.24 13.60
CA VAL A 76 0.73 -16.31 13.80
C VAL A 76 0.61 -15.44 12.57
N GLY A 77 -0.61 -15.19 12.12
CA GLY A 77 -0.87 -14.31 11.00
C GLY A 77 -2.10 -13.47 11.25
N GLY A 78 -2.10 -12.29 10.67
CA GLY A 78 -3.17 -11.33 10.80
C GLY A 78 -3.50 -10.67 9.47
N ASP A 79 -4.77 -10.26 9.36
CA ASP A 79 -5.26 -9.48 8.23
C ASP A 79 -6.31 -8.48 8.71
N ILE A 80 -6.24 -7.26 8.21
CA ILE A 80 -7.21 -6.20 8.49
C ILE A 80 -8.11 -5.99 7.26
N PRO A 81 -9.20 -6.77 7.09
CA PRO A 81 -10.09 -6.57 5.96
C PRO A 81 -10.85 -5.25 6.08
N GLY A 82 -11.05 -4.59 4.94
CA GLY A 82 -11.85 -3.36 4.83
C GLY A 82 -11.05 -2.09 4.57
N ILE A 83 -9.72 -2.15 4.61
CA ILE A 83 -8.80 -1.02 4.37
C ILE A 83 -9.21 -0.16 3.17
N GLN A 84 -9.35 -0.78 1.99
CA GLN A 84 -9.71 -0.05 0.77
C GLN A 84 -11.06 0.66 0.90
N ARG A 85 -12.07 0.01 1.50
CA ARG A 85 -13.39 0.61 1.72
C ARG A 85 -13.27 1.84 2.63
N THR A 86 -12.60 1.71 3.77
CA THR A 86 -12.44 2.81 4.75
C THR A 86 -11.65 4.00 4.19
N ILE A 87 -10.67 3.76 3.33
CA ILE A 87 -9.92 4.83 2.64
C ILE A 87 -10.81 5.51 1.59
N TYR A 88 -11.58 4.75 0.81
CA TYR A 88 -12.31 5.27 -0.34
C TYR A 88 -13.69 5.86 -0.01
N THR A 89 -14.33 5.51 1.11
CA THR A 89 -15.66 6.02 1.51
C THR A 89 -15.58 7.48 1.97
N ILE A 90 -15.31 8.39 1.03
CA ILE A 90 -15.32 9.84 1.24
C ILE A 90 -16.08 10.54 0.11
N THR A 91 -16.87 11.55 0.47
CA THR A 91 -17.54 12.43 -0.51
C THR A 91 -16.54 13.41 -1.13
N SER A 92 -16.90 14.12 -2.21
CA SER A 92 -15.98 15.09 -2.84
C SER A 92 -15.67 16.32 -1.98
N LYS A 93 -16.46 16.62 -0.94
CA LYS A 93 -16.29 17.83 -0.12
C LYS A 93 -15.19 17.63 0.93
N GLY A 94 -14.09 18.38 0.83
CA GLY A 94 -12.99 18.34 1.81
C GLY A 94 -12.14 17.06 1.79
N ALA A 95 -12.47 16.09 0.93
CA ALA A 95 -11.86 14.77 0.87
C ALA A 95 -10.35 14.76 0.71
N ALA A 96 -9.82 15.62 -0.17
CA ALA A 96 -8.39 15.63 -0.49
C ALA A 96 -7.52 15.93 0.75
N LYS A 97 -7.99 16.77 1.67
CA LYS A 97 -7.25 17.17 2.87
C LYS A 97 -7.15 16.03 3.90
N GLY A 98 -8.21 15.21 4.03
CA GLY A 98 -8.26 14.10 5.00
C GLY A 98 -7.88 12.73 4.43
N LEU A 99 -7.86 12.57 3.10
CA LEU A 99 -7.56 11.28 2.46
C LEU A 99 -6.15 10.77 2.81
N ARG A 100 -5.17 11.67 2.92
CA ARG A 100 -3.79 11.29 3.32
C ARG A 100 -3.78 10.73 4.71
N GLY A 101 -4.36 11.47 5.65
CA GLY A 101 -4.39 11.05 7.04
C GLY A 101 -5.21 9.80 7.22
N ARG A 102 -6.26 9.58 6.43
CA ARG A 102 -6.97 8.29 6.42
C ARG A 102 -6.07 7.14 6.02
N SER A 103 -5.39 7.23 4.88
CA SER A 103 -4.49 6.17 4.42
C SER A 103 -3.32 5.95 5.39
N ALA A 104 -2.68 7.04 5.83
CA ALA A 104 -1.61 6.99 6.82
C ALA A 104 -2.09 6.38 8.14
N PHE A 105 -3.28 6.75 8.63
CA PHE A 105 -3.86 6.15 9.83
C PHE A 105 -4.03 4.64 9.69
N ILE A 106 -4.47 4.16 8.53
CA ILE A 106 -4.63 2.72 8.30
C ILE A 106 -3.28 1.99 8.27
N GLN A 107 -2.25 2.60 7.69
CA GLN A 107 -0.89 2.06 7.75
C GLN A 107 -0.38 2.01 9.20
N LEU A 108 -0.60 3.09 9.97
CA LEU A 108 -0.23 3.14 11.39
C LEU A 108 -1.04 2.17 12.24
N LEU A 109 -2.32 1.93 11.92
CA LEU A 109 -3.14 0.91 12.58
C LEU A 109 -2.54 -0.48 12.35
N GLY A 110 -2.10 -0.78 11.12
CA GLY A 110 -1.39 -2.02 10.81
C GLY A 110 -0.12 -2.19 11.64
N ASP A 111 0.76 -1.17 11.66
CA ASP A 111 2.00 -1.16 12.45
C ASP A 111 1.71 -1.32 13.96
N ALA A 112 0.74 -0.57 14.48
CA ALA A 112 0.35 -0.59 15.89
C ALA A 112 -0.28 -1.92 16.33
N VAL A 113 -1.07 -2.56 15.46
CA VAL A 113 -1.60 -3.90 15.71
C VAL A 113 -0.46 -4.92 15.78
N VAL A 114 0.50 -4.88 14.84
CA VAL A 114 1.66 -5.79 14.88
C VAL A 114 2.45 -5.59 16.17
N ARG A 115 2.71 -4.34 16.58
CA ARG A 115 3.38 -4.03 17.86
C ARG A 115 2.59 -4.52 19.08
N ARG A 116 1.27 -4.43 19.04
CA ARG A 116 0.40 -4.94 20.11
C ARG A 116 0.46 -6.46 20.20
N VAL A 117 0.51 -7.17 19.06
CA VAL A 117 0.69 -8.64 19.04
C VAL A 117 2.07 -9.03 19.56
N LEU A 118 3.12 -8.36 19.10
CA LEU A 118 4.49 -8.58 19.58
C LEU A 118 4.62 -8.35 21.09
N GLN A 119 4.00 -7.29 21.61
CA GLN A 119 3.97 -7.01 23.04
C GLN A 119 3.26 -8.11 23.83
N GLU A 120 2.10 -8.58 23.37
CA GLU A 120 1.33 -9.63 24.04
C GLU A 120 2.11 -10.96 24.09
N LEU A 121 2.95 -11.21 23.08
CA LEU A 121 3.78 -12.40 22.99
C LEU A 121 5.21 -12.22 23.53
N ASP A 122 5.58 -11.02 23.99
CA ASP A 122 6.93 -10.67 24.44
C ASP A 122 8.02 -10.96 23.39
N LEU A 123 7.78 -10.54 22.14
CA LEU A 123 8.65 -10.78 20.99
C LEU A 123 9.18 -9.47 20.38
N PRO A 124 10.42 -9.42 19.87
CA PRO A 124 10.95 -8.26 19.15
C PRO A 124 10.44 -8.16 17.70
N GLU A 125 10.69 -7.02 17.04
CA GLU A 125 10.31 -6.76 15.64
C GLU A 125 10.90 -7.79 14.65
N THR A 126 12.03 -8.42 15.01
CA THR A 126 12.63 -9.48 14.16
C THR A 126 11.73 -10.71 14.03
N ASN A 127 10.78 -10.93 14.93
CA ASN A 127 9.85 -12.06 14.87
C ASN A 127 8.74 -11.87 13.83
N VAL A 128 8.53 -10.65 13.34
CA VAL A 128 7.70 -10.41 12.17
C VAL A 128 8.42 -11.03 10.97
N ILE A 129 7.74 -11.86 10.18
CA ILE A 129 8.27 -12.41 8.93
C ILE A 129 7.97 -11.40 7.82
N TYR A 130 6.75 -10.89 7.77
CA TYR A 130 6.37 -9.75 6.93
C TYR A 130 5.19 -9.00 7.53
N ALA A 131 5.05 -7.73 7.15
CA ALA A 131 3.88 -6.91 7.42
C ALA A 131 3.69 -5.91 6.26
N ALA A 132 2.63 -6.08 5.47
CA ALA A 132 2.36 -5.25 4.30
C ALA A 132 0.85 -5.21 4.00
N GLY A 133 0.32 -4.04 3.65
CA GLY A 133 -1.09 -3.89 3.22
C GLY A 133 -2.13 -4.35 4.25
N GLY A 134 -1.79 -4.34 5.54
CA GLY A 134 -2.65 -4.87 6.61
C GLY A 134 -2.61 -6.39 6.80
N ASN A 135 -1.84 -7.12 5.99
CA ASN A 135 -1.54 -8.53 6.18
C ASN A 135 -0.17 -8.69 6.84
N PHE A 136 -0.06 -9.57 7.83
CA PHE A 136 1.22 -9.84 8.50
C PHE A 136 1.33 -11.29 8.93
N MET A 137 2.57 -11.73 9.12
CA MET A 137 2.91 -13.05 9.61
C MET A 137 4.10 -12.92 10.56
N LEU A 138 4.09 -13.69 11.65
CA LEU A 138 5.14 -13.68 12.66
C LEU A 138 5.39 -15.09 13.22
N LEU A 139 6.64 -15.34 13.59
CA LEU A 139 7.06 -16.56 14.27
C LEU A 139 6.99 -16.32 15.78
N ALA A 140 6.27 -17.17 16.48
CA ALA A 140 6.07 -17.09 17.93
C ALA A 140 6.43 -18.42 18.62
N GLN A 141 6.55 -18.35 19.94
CA GLN A 141 6.67 -19.49 20.82
C GLN A 141 5.47 -20.44 20.71
N GLU A 142 5.67 -21.71 21.08
CA GLU A 142 4.58 -22.68 21.17
C GLU A 142 3.48 -22.21 22.13
N GLY A 143 2.21 -22.46 21.77
CA GLY A 143 1.06 -22.17 22.65
C GLY A 143 0.52 -20.73 22.57
N ALA A 144 0.98 -19.90 21.63
CA ALA A 144 0.54 -18.51 21.47
C ALA A 144 -0.97 -18.35 21.11
N ALA A 145 -1.66 -19.42 20.73
CA ALA A 145 -3.03 -19.37 20.20
C ALA A 145 -4.03 -18.67 21.14
N THR A 146 -4.03 -19.00 22.43
CA THR A 146 -4.98 -18.43 23.40
C THR A 146 -4.78 -16.92 23.59
N GLN A 147 -3.53 -16.46 23.62
CA GLN A 147 -3.21 -15.03 23.73
C GLN A 147 -3.64 -14.27 22.46
N VAL A 148 -3.38 -14.86 21.29
CA VAL A 148 -3.78 -14.30 19.99
C VAL A 148 -5.30 -14.19 19.87
N GLU A 149 -6.05 -15.22 20.28
CA GLU A 149 -7.52 -15.21 20.25
C GLU A 149 -8.11 -14.16 21.20
N ALA A 150 -7.58 -14.07 22.42
CA ALA A 150 -8.01 -13.07 23.40
C ALA A 150 -7.74 -11.63 22.88
N LEU A 151 -6.56 -11.41 22.31
CA LEU A 151 -6.18 -10.12 21.76
C LEU A 151 -7.02 -9.73 20.54
N ALA A 152 -7.29 -10.68 19.64
CA ALA A 152 -8.16 -10.44 18.49
C ALA A 152 -9.55 -9.96 18.93
N LEU A 153 -10.08 -10.53 20.01
CA LEU A 153 -11.39 -10.17 20.53
C LEU A 153 -11.41 -8.79 21.18
N GLU A 154 -10.38 -8.47 21.98
CA GLU A 154 -10.20 -7.14 22.58
C GLU A 154 -10.13 -6.04 21.50
N ILE A 155 -9.27 -6.22 20.48
CA ILE A 155 -9.11 -5.21 19.42
C ILE A 155 -10.37 -5.11 18.57
N ASN A 156 -11.03 -6.24 18.24
CA ASN A 156 -12.25 -6.21 17.44
C ASN A 156 -13.42 -5.52 18.14
N GLU A 157 -13.52 -5.62 19.47
CA GLU A 157 -14.54 -4.87 20.23
C GLU A 157 -14.38 -3.36 19.99
N ARG A 158 -13.14 -2.86 20.11
CA ARG A 158 -12.82 -1.44 19.89
C ARG A 158 -12.96 -1.03 18.43
N LEU A 159 -12.60 -1.90 17.48
CA LEU A 159 -12.78 -1.64 16.05
C LEU A 159 -14.26 -1.58 15.68
N LEU A 160 -15.10 -2.45 16.27
CA LEU A 160 -16.54 -2.44 16.03
C LEU A 160 -17.16 -1.13 16.52
N GLU A 161 -16.77 -0.66 17.72
CA GLU A 161 -17.23 0.62 18.26
C GLU A 161 -16.77 1.82 17.43
N ALA A 162 -15.52 1.81 16.94
CA ALA A 162 -14.95 2.96 16.25
C ALA A 162 -15.30 3.02 14.76
N PHE A 163 -15.48 1.88 14.10
CA PHE A 163 -15.63 1.78 12.64
C PHE A 163 -16.91 1.08 12.20
N GLU A 164 -17.81 0.70 13.12
CA GLU A 164 -19.14 0.15 12.81
C GLU A 164 -19.08 -1.05 11.84
N GLY A 165 -18.05 -1.88 11.98
CA GLY A 165 -17.82 -3.05 11.13
C GLY A 165 -17.23 -2.76 9.74
N GLU A 166 -16.81 -1.51 9.48
CA GLU A 166 -16.07 -1.18 8.26
C GLU A 166 -14.71 -1.89 8.20
N LEU A 167 -14.03 -1.95 9.35
CA LEU A 167 -12.76 -2.63 9.59
C LEU A 167 -12.95 -3.76 10.60
N ALA A 168 -12.17 -4.83 10.45
CA ALA A 168 -12.04 -5.88 11.45
C ALA A 168 -10.58 -6.35 11.52
N LEU A 169 -10.21 -7.06 12.57
CA LEU A 169 -8.94 -7.75 12.70
C LEU A 169 -9.17 -9.26 12.67
N CYS A 170 -8.60 -9.96 11.70
CA CYS A 170 -8.65 -11.41 11.60
C CYS A 170 -7.28 -11.98 11.97
N LEU A 171 -7.12 -12.50 13.19
CA LEU A 171 -5.91 -13.20 13.62
C LEU A 171 -6.11 -14.72 13.56
N ALA A 172 -5.03 -15.42 13.28
CA ALA A 172 -4.96 -16.88 13.32
C ALA A 172 -3.61 -17.33 13.87
N CYS A 173 -3.59 -18.51 14.46
CA CYS A 173 -2.40 -19.16 14.95
C CYS A 173 -2.42 -20.63 14.53
N VAL A 174 -1.31 -21.14 13.98
CA VAL A 174 -1.16 -22.56 13.61
C VAL A 174 0.18 -23.10 14.15
N PRO A 175 0.25 -24.39 14.53
CA PRO A 175 1.51 -24.98 14.96
C PRO A 175 2.49 -25.11 13.79
N LEU A 176 3.79 -24.99 14.09
CA LEU A 176 4.88 -25.11 13.14
C LEU A 176 5.99 -25.98 13.76
N ALA A 177 6.38 -27.06 13.11
CA ALA A 177 7.50 -27.87 13.57
C ALA A 177 8.83 -27.18 13.24
N ALA A 178 9.84 -27.29 14.11
CA ALA A 178 11.14 -26.65 13.88
C ALA A 178 11.81 -27.06 12.56
N GLY A 179 11.68 -28.34 12.19
CA GLY A 179 12.19 -28.87 10.92
C GLY A 179 11.50 -28.31 9.67
N GLU A 180 10.35 -27.66 9.81
CA GLU A 180 9.61 -27.07 8.68
C GLU A 180 10.09 -25.65 8.35
N VAL A 181 10.60 -24.88 9.33
CA VAL A 181 10.95 -23.45 9.20
C VAL A 181 11.89 -23.16 8.02
N GLY A 182 12.95 -23.97 7.90
CA GLY A 182 13.99 -23.83 6.87
C GLY A 182 13.72 -24.63 5.59
N SER A 183 12.48 -25.06 5.36
CA SER A 183 12.13 -25.96 4.25
C SER A 183 10.91 -25.48 3.49
N GLY A 184 10.68 -26.02 2.29
CA GLY A 184 9.44 -25.78 1.53
C GLY A 184 8.15 -26.14 2.27
N ALA A 185 8.21 -27.01 3.28
CA ALA A 185 7.05 -27.34 4.12
C ALA A 185 6.51 -26.13 4.88
N PHE A 186 7.34 -25.11 5.16
CA PHE A 186 6.90 -23.84 5.70
C PHE A 186 5.82 -23.21 4.82
N ALA A 187 6.09 -23.07 3.52
CA ALA A 187 5.17 -22.50 2.56
C ALA A 187 3.96 -23.43 2.29
N ASP A 188 4.23 -24.70 1.98
CA ASP A 188 3.23 -25.63 1.46
C ASP A 188 2.23 -26.09 2.51
N ARG A 189 2.63 -26.12 3.80
CA ARG A 189 1.78 -26.59 4.90
C ARG A 189 1.44 -25.50 5.89
N ALA A 190 2.43 -24.93 6.58
CA ALA A 190 2.16 -24.02 7.68
C ALA A 190 1.55 -22.70 7.21
N SER A 191 2.18 -22.04 6.21
CA SER A 191 1.67 -20.80 5.63
C SER A 191 0.32 -21.01 4.94
N ALA A 192 0.12 -22.12 4.22
CA ALA A 192 -1.16 -22.45 3.59
C ALA A 192 -2.28 -22.71 4.62
N ALA A 193 -1.99 -23.44 5.70
CA ALA A 193 -2.92 -23.68 6.79
C ALA A 193 -3.30 -22.39 7.53
N LEU A 194 -2.32 -21.50 7.74
CA LEU A 194 -2.54 -20.19 8.32
C LEU A 194 -3.45 -19.34 7.42
N ALA A 195 -3.15 -19.24 6.13
CA ALA A 195 -3.96 -18.50 5.16
C ALA A 195 -5.41 -19.02 5.10
N SER A 196 -5.60 -20.35 5.13
CA SER A 196 -6.92 -20.97 5.21
C SER A 196 -7.67 -20.58 6.50
N THR A 197 -6.97 -20.57 7.64
CA THR A 197 -7.57 -20.19 8.93
C THR A 197 -7.96 -18.72 8.97
N ILE A 198 -7.09 -17.81 8.50
CA ILE A 198 -7.42 -16.39 8.33
C ILE A 198 -8.61 -16.22 7.38
N GLY A 199 -8.65 -16.99 6.30
CA GLY A 199 -9.77 -17.00 5.35
C GLY A 199 -11.11 -17.34 6.01
N ARG A 200 -11.12 -18.30 6.94
CA ARG A 200 -12.31 -18.60 7.75
C ARG A 200 -12.70 -17.43 8.65
N GLU A 201 -11.75 -16.83 9.37
CA GLU A 201 -12.02 -15.65 10.21
C GLU A 201 -12.60 -14.48 9.42
N LYS A 202 -12.06 -14.21 8.22
CA LYS A 202 -12.56 -13.18 7.32
C LYS A 202 -14.01 -13.40 6.89
N ALA A 203 -14.46 -14.66 6.79
CA ALA A 203 -15.83 -15.01 6.44
C ALA A 203 -16.79 -14.92 7.64
N ARG A 204 -16.26 -14.88 8.88
CA ARG A 204 -17.04 -14.83 10.13
C ARG A 204 -16.63 -13.65 11.03
N ARG A 205 -16.39 -12.47 10.45
CA ARG A 205 -15.94 -11.28 11.19
C ARG A 205 -16.85 -11.02 12.40
N PHE A 206 -16.22 -10.71 13.54
CA PHE A 206 -16.90 -10.47 14.82
C PHE A 206 -17.68 -11.67 15.39
N ALA A 207 -17.49 -12.90 14.90
CA ALA A 207 -18.18 -14.08 15.44
C ALA A 207 -17.94 -14.25 16.95
N GLY A 208 -16.71 -14.07 17.43
CA GLY A 208 -16.40 -14.15 18.86
C GLY A 208 -17.09 -13.08 19.71
N LEU A 209 -17.34 -11.88 19.16
CA LEU A 209 -18.15 -10.85 19.84
C LEU A 209 -19.63 -11.23 19.82
N ALA A 210 -20.14 -11.71 18.68
CA ALA A 210 -21.54 -12.11 18.54
C ALA A 210 -21.91 -13.30 19.46
N GLU A 211 -20.96 -14.18 19.77
CA GLU A 211 -21.12 -15.25 20.75
C GLU A 211 -21.26 -14.71 22.19
N ARG A 212 -20.62 -13.58 22.49
CA ARG A 212 -20.71 -12.90 23.81
C ARG A 212 -21.94 -12.00 23.92
N ASP A 213 -22.16 -11.18 22.90
CA ASP A 213 -23.29 -10.26 22.78
C ASP A 213 -23.75 -10.17 21.32
N TRP A 214 -24.79 -10.94 21.00
CA TRP A 214 -25.40 -10.94 19.67
C TRP A 214 -25.98 -9.58 19.29
N ALA A 215 -26.53 -8.84 20.25
CA ALA A 215 -27.17 -7.55 20.01
C ALA A 215 -26.14 -6.46 19.73
N GLN A 216 -24.93 -6.56 20.28
CA GLN A 216 -23.83 -5.65 19.95
C GLN A 216 -23.48 -5.71 18.45
N VAL A 217 -23.51 -6.89 17.82
CA VAL A 217 -23.10 -7.05 16.42
C VAL A 217 -24.28 -6.92 15.45
N PHE A 218 -25.43 -7.49 15.77
CA PHE A 218 -26.58 -7.59 14.86
C PHE A 218 -27.81 -6.78 15.30
N GLY A 219 -27.73 -6.13 16.46
CA GLY A 219 -28.79 -5.23 16.92
C GLY A 219 -28.86 -3.97 16.05
N PRO A 220 -30.04 -3.34 15.97
CA PRO A 220 -30.16 -2.04 15.33
C PRO A 220 -29.30 -1.03 16.10
N GLN A 221 -28.38 -0.39 15.39
CA GLN A 221 -27.56 0.69 15.89
C GLN A 221 -27.95 2.01 15.21
N GLY A 222 -27.43 3.11 15.73
CA GLY A 222 -27.71 4.44 15.19
C GLY A 222 -28.93 5.11 15.81
N GLN A 223 -29.09 6.40 15.50
CA GLN A 223 -30.14 7.26 16.03
C GLN A 223 -31.35 7.33 15.08
N GLY A 224 -31.08 7.15 13.78
CA GLY A 224 -31.96 7.58 12.71
C GLY A 224 -31.95 9.10 12.53
N GLY A 225 -32.13 9.57 11.29
CA GLY A 225 -32.29 11.00 10.99
C GLY A 225 -31.49 11.47 9.78
N GLN A 226 -31.11 12.75 9.78
CA GLN A 226 -30.32 13.39 8.72
C GLN A 226 -28.96 13.91 9.21
N GLY A 227 -28.55 13.57 10.44
CA GLY A 227 -27.34 14.06 11.09
C GLY A 227 -26.09 13.28 10.69
N PHE A 228 -25.66 13.36 9.43
CA PHE A 228 -24.50 12.63 8.94
C PHE A 228 -23.27 13.52 8.78
N CYS A 229 -22.10 12.93 8.98
CA CYS A 229 -20.84 13.56 8.64
C CYS A 229 -20.78 13.79 7.12
N ALA A 230 -20.54 15.05 6.72
CA ALA A 230 -20.43 15.43 5.32
C ALA A 230 -19.29 14.70 4.57
N VAL A 231 -18.28 14.20 5.30
CA VAL A 231 -17.09 13.55 4.74
C VAL A 231 -17.25 12.03 4.65
N CYS A 232 -17.44 11.33 5.78
CA CYS A 232 -17.50 9.86 5.83
C CYS A 232 -18.91 9.28 5.94
N GLN A 233 -19.95 10.10 6.02
CA GLN A 233 -21.33 9.66 6.21
C GLN A 233 -21.61 8.93 7.54
N HIS A 234 -20.69 9.01 8.50
CA HIS A 234 -20.91 8.59 9.89
C HIS A 234 -22.14 9.28 10.48
N GLU A 235 -23.00 8.52 11.16
CA GLU A 235 -24.16 9.08 11.86
C GLU A 235 -23.72 9.65 13.21
N GLY A 236 -23.91 10.96 13.40
CA GLY A 236 -23.46 11.63 14.63
C GLY A 236 -24.19 11.10 15.88
N GLN A 237 -23.43 10.79 16.92
CA GLN A 237 -23.97 10.34 18.20
C GLN A 237 -24.34 11.53 19.12
N PRO A 238 -25.23 11.36 20.12
CA PRO A 238 -25.60 12.43 21.05
C PRO A 238 -24.40 12.95 21.82
N GLY A 239 -24.17 14.25 21.75
CA GLY A 239 -23.02 14.87 22.43
C GLY A 239 -21.68 14.61 21.76
N GLU A 240 -21.64 13.90 20.63
CA GLU A 240 -20.45 13.82 19.78
C GLU A 240 -20.09 15.23 19.30
N LYS A 241 -18.84 15.64 19.53
CA LYS A 241 -18.40 16.93 19.04
C LYS A 241 -18.08 16.81 17.56
N GLY A 242 -18.14 17.92 16.86
CA GLY A 242 -17.63 17.99 15.51
C GLY A 242 -17.52 19.42 15.03
N GLN A 243 -16.90 19.58 13.88
CA GLN A 243 -16.64 20.88 13.28
C GLN A 243 -17.77 21.22 12.31
N ARG A 244 -18.32 22.43 12.42
CA ARG A 244 -19.17 22.99 11.36
C ARG A 244 -18.32 23.45 10.20
N LEU A 245 -18.68 23.00 9.00
CA LEU A 245 -18.08 23.42 7.75
C LEU A 245 -18.71 24.74 7.30
N GLU A 246 -17.99 25.49 6.46
CA GLU A 246 -18.42 26.80 5.94
C GLU A 246 -19.74 26.73 5.16
N ASP A 247 -20.02 25.59 4.53
CA ASP A 247 -21.23 25.33 3.76
C ASP A 247 -22.42 24.82 4.61
N GLY A 248 -22.26 24.82 5.94
CA GLY A 248 -23.27 24.36 6.89
C GLY A 248 -23.25 22.85 7.18
N GLY A 249 -22.36 22.09 6.55
CA GLY A 249 -22.16 20.66 6.86
C GLY A 249 -21.53 20.43 8.23
N TRP A 250 -21.64 19.20 8.74
CA TRP A 250 -20.99 18.76 9.99
C TRP A 250 -19.89 17.72 9.69
N LYS A 251 -18.77 17.82 10.39
CA LYS A 251 -17.62 16.90 10.29
C LYS A 251 -17.34 16.26 11.66
N CYS A 252 -17.31 14.93 11.72
CA CYS A 252 -17.06 14.19 12.96
C CYS A 252 -15.62 14.35 13.46
N GLU A 253 -15.38 14.02 14.74
CA GLU A 253 -14.04 14.10 15.34
C GLU A 253 -13.02 13.23 14.61
N GLN A 254 -13.42 12.04 14.14
CA GLN A 254 -12.52 11.13 13.41
C GLN A 254 -12.01 11.76 12.11
N CYS A 255 -12.91 12.34 11.32
CA CYS A 255 -12.52 13.05 10.09
C CYS A 255 -11.60 14.24 10.37
N ALA A 256 -11.86 14.98 11.45
CA ALA A 256 -10.99 16.07 11.87
C ALA A 256 -9.61 15.53 12.29
N GLY A 257 -9.56 14.41 13.04
CA GLY A 257 -8.33 13.74 13.42
C GLY A 257 -7.51 13.28 12.21
N PHE A 258 -8.14 12.77 11.15
CA PHE A 258 -7.42 12.43 9.93
C PHE A 258 -6.87 13.66 9.20
N GLU A 259 -7.55 14.80 9.22
CA GLU A 259 -6.96 16.05 8.71
C GLU A 259 -5.77 16.52 9.56
N GLU A 260 -5.83 16.37 10.89
CA GLU A 260 -4.71 16.63 11.79
C GLU A 260 -3.51 15.73 11.43
N LEU A 261 -3.73 14.42 11.25
CA LEU A 261 -2.66 13.50 10.84
C LEU A 261 -2.07 13.87 9.47
N ALA A 262 -2.92 14.28 8.51
CA ALA A 262 -2.45 14.70 7.19
C ALA A 262 -1.52 15.92 7.26
N GLN A 263 -1.75 16.83 8.22
CA GLN A 263 -0.87 17.97 8.50
C GLN A 263 0.42 17.53 9.20
N ASP A 264 0.32 16.61 10.16
CA ASP A 264 1.47 16.10 10.93
C ASP A 264 2.50 15.39 10.04
N ILE A 265 2.05 14.74 8.97
CA ILE A 265 2.90 14.05 8.00
C ILE A 265 3.21 14.89 6.75
N ALA A 266 2.86 16.18 6.74
CA ALA A 266 3.06 17.05 5.58
C ALA A 266 4.52 17.43 5.33
N GLY A 267 5.36 17.42 6.38
CA GLY A 267 6.76 17.84 6.31
C GLY A 267 7.64 16.99 5.39
N ASP A 268 8.72 17.61 4.87
CA ASP A 268 9.74 16.93 4.05
C ASP A 268 10.63 16.01 4.86
N ARG A 269 10.95 16.44 6.09
CA ARG A 269 11.75 15.72 7.07
C ARG A 269 10.87 15.42 8.26
N LEU A 270 10.78 14.14 8.64
CA LEU A 270 9.87 13.69 9.69
C LEU A 270 10.55 12.62 10.56
N LEU A 271 10.40 12.79 11.86
CA LEU A 271 10.61 11.79 12.87
C LEU A 271 9.26 11.22 13.28
N MET A 272 9.17 9.90 13.37
CA MET A 272 8.03 9.19 13.92
C MET A 272 8.38 8.70 15.31
N PHE A 273 7.58 9.07 16.30
CA PHE A 273 7.72 8.62 17.68
C PHE A 273 6.66 7.58 18.00
N VAL A 274 7.05 6.51 18.68
CA VAL A 274 6.17 5.41 19.09
C VAL A 274 6.38 5.12 20.57
N SER A 275 5.31 5.16 21.35
CA SER A 275 5.35 4.96 22.80
C SER A 275 4.11 4.22 23.32
N ARG A 276 4.23 3.64 24.51
CA ARG A 276 3.11 3.02 25.24
C ARG A 276 2.26 4.06 25.96
N GLU A 277 2.81 5.23 26.21
CA GLU A 277 2.13 6.32 26.89
C GLU A 277 2.10 7.56 26.00
N PRO A 278 1.02 8.36 26.04
CA PRO A 278 0.98 9.62 25.33
C PRO A 278 1.96 10.62 25.95
N CYS A 279 2.58 11.45 25.10
CA CYS A 279 3.34 12.60 25.57
C CYS A 279 2.45 13.59 26.35
N ALA A 280 2.99 14.25 27.38
CA ALA A 280 2.30 15.31 28.09
C ALA A 280 2.05 16.52 27.18
N GLY A 281 0.85 17.10 27.22
CA GLY A 281 0.39 18.09 26.24
C GLY A 281 -0.72 17.51 25.35
N ARG A 282 -1.65 18.33 24.88
CA ARG A 282 -2.95 17.87 24.32
C ARG A 282 -2.78 16.83 23.20
N THR A 283 -3.29 15.62 23.40
CA THR A 283 -3.34 14.53 22.40
C THR A 283 -4.34 14.83 21.29
N LYS A 284 -3.92 14.70 20.03
CA LYS A 284 -4.75 14.90 18.83
C LYS A 284 -5.80 13.80 18.65
N GLY A 285 -6.82 14.05 17.82
CA GLY A 285 -7.94 13.14 17.62
C GLY A 285 -7.50 11.76 17.11
N TRP A 286 -6.65 11.74 16.08
CA TRP A 286 -6.15 10.50 15.49
C TRP A 286 -5.26 9.69 16.45
N GLN A 287 -4.47 10.38 17.28
CA GLN A 287 -3.61 9.75 18.28
C GLN A 287 -4.44 9.06 19.37
N ARG A 288 -5.49 9.73 19.86
CA ARG A 288 -6.44 9.15 20.82
C ARG A 288 -7.12 7.92 20.26
N LEU A 289 -7.54 7.98 18.99
CA LEU A 289 -8.18 6.86 18.31
C LEU A 289 -7.22 5.67 18.19
N LEU A 290 -6.01 5.87 17.67
CA LEU A 290 -5.03 4.79 17.47
C LEU A 290 -4.61 4.13 18.79
N ALA A 291 -4.31 4.95 19.80
CA ALA A 291 -3.94 4.46 21.13
C ALA A 291 -5.12 3.77 21.81
N GLY A 292 -6.34 4.27 21.63
CA GLY A 292 -7.56 3.60 22.11
C GLY A 292 -7.72 2.21 21.50
N LEU A 293 -7.50 2.06 20.19
CA LEU A 293 -7.65 0.77 19.49
C LEU A 293 -6.56 -0.25 19.86
N THR A 294 -5.32 0.19 20.01
CA THR A 294 -4.15 -0.71 20.02
C THR A 294 -3.31 -0.66 21.29
N GLY A 295 -3.49 0.35 22.14
CA GLY A 295 -2.61 0.64 23.27
C GLY A 295 -1.30 1.34 22.90
N TRP A 296 -1.06 1.65 21.62
CA TRP A 296 0.15 2.32 21.15
C TRP A 296 -0.12 3.75 20.69
N TRP A 297 0.70 4.67 21.16
CA TRP A 297 0.64 6.08 20.82
C TRP A 297 1.74 6.46 19.83
N TYR A 298 1.38 7.30 18.86
CA TYR A 298 2.25 7.74 17.77
C TYR A 298 2.26 9.26 17.68
N ALA A 299 3.38 9.83 17.26
CA ALA A 299 3.48 11.24 16.88
C ALA A 299 4.47 11.45 15.75
N PHE A 300 4.35 12.59 15.09
CA PHE A 300 5.28 13.05 14.07
C PHE A 300 5.75 14.47 14.39
N ASP A 301 7.05 14.71 14.21
CA ASP A 301 7.65 16.04 14.34
C ASP A 301 8.85 16.15 13.38
N GLU A 302 9.30 17.36 13.07
CA GLU A 302 10.48 17.62 12.24
C GLU A 302 11.79 17.52 13.06
N GLU A 303 11.68 17.70 14.38
CA GLU A 303 12.77 17.69 15.35
C GLU A 303 12.55 16.70 16.49
N LEU A 304 13.62 16.42 17.25
CA LEU A 304 13.55 15.53 18.41
C LEU A 304 12.70 16.19 19.51
N MET A 305 11.68 15.49 20.00
CA MET A 305 10.85 15.97 21.09
C MET A 305 11.58 15.82 22.44
N ALA A 306 11.65 16.90 23.23
CA ALA A 306 12.40 16.93 24.50
C ALA A 306 11.71 16.18 25.66
N ASP A 307 10.37 16.12 25.67
CA ASP A 307 9.57 15.62 26.80
C ASP A 307 8.93 14.25 26.52
N MET A 308 9.69 13.33 25.92
CA MET A 308 9.16 12.03 25.54
C MET A 308 9.11 11.04 26.70
N PRO A 309 8.05 10.21 26.82
CA PRO A 309 7.98 9.16 27.82
C PRO A 309 9.18 8.19 27.73
N PRO A 310 9.65 7.62 28.86
CA PRO A 310 10.69 6.59 28.85
C PRO A 310 10.32 5.41 27.94
N GLY A 311 11.30 4.88 27.20
CA GLY A 311 11.08 3.77 26.27
C GLY A 311 10.42 4.16 24.94
N THR A 312 10.25 5.46 24.67
CA THR A 312 9.82 5.95 23.36
C THR A 312 10.85 5.59 22.29
N ARG A 313 10.36 4.98 21.21
CA ARG A 313 11.13 4.71 19.99
C ARG A 313 10.97 5.86 19.02
N ALA A 314 12.06 6.27 18.39
CA ALA A 314 12.07 7.32 17.38
C ALA A 314 12.58 6.74 16.07
N TYR A 315 11.91 7.02 14.96
CA TYR A 315 12.31 6.56 13.63
C TYR A 315 12.43 7.74 12.68
N SER A 316 13.50 7.79 11.89
CA SER A 316 13.57 8.70 10.76
C SER A 316 12.70 8.18 9.60
N VAL A 317 11.83 9.01 9.05
CA VAL A 317 10.99 8.64 7.90
C VAL A 317 11.74 9.00 6.62
N ASN A 318 11.90 8.02 5.72
CA ASN A 318 12.60 8.15 4.43
C ASN A 318 14.06 8.65 4.49
N CYS A 319 14.67 8.66 5.67
CA CYS A 319 16.09 8.93 5.86
C CYS A 319 16.78 7.69 6.45
N LEU A 320 17.63 7.04 5.66
CA LEU A 320 18.38 5.86 6.08
C LEU A 320 19.46 6.18 7.13
N ASP A 321 19.91 7.43 7.19
CA ASP A 321 20.93 7.88 8.15
C ASP A 321 20.31 8.26 9.50
N PHE A 322 19.65 7.28 10.12
CA PHE A 322 18.82 7.52 11.28
C PHE A 322 19.60 7.98 12.52
N LEU A 323 20.87 7.59 12.66
CA LEU A 323 21.72 8.05 13.77
C LEU A 323 22.06 9.54 13.65
N GLY A 324 22.27 10.04 12.42
CA GLY A 324 22.42 11.48 12.16
C GLY A 324 21.16 12.28 12.49
N GLU A 325 20.01 11.60 12.51
CA GLU A 325 18.71 12.14 12.90
C GLU A 325 18.40 11.95 14.39
N HIS A 326 19.35 11.44 15.19
CA HIS A 326 19.16 11.09 16.60
C HIS A 326 17.98 10.13 16.84
N ALA A 327 17.64 9.31 15.84
CA ALA A 327 16.61 8.30 15.89
C ALA A 327 17.20 6.93 16.26
N HIS A 328 16.32 5.97 16.55
CA HIS A 328 16.66 4.59 16.89
C HIS A 328 16.57 3.64 15.68
N GLY A 329 15.97 4.09 14.58
CA GLY A 329 15.84 3.33 13.34
C GLY A 329 15.23 4.19 12.25
N PHE A 330 14.84 3.57 11.14
CA PHE A 330 14.19 4.26 10.03
C PHE A 330 12.92 3.53 9.56
N ARG A 331 12.05 4.26 8.86
CA ARG A 331 10.89 3.72 8.16
C ARG A 331 10.86 4.27 6.73
N LEU A 332 10.57 3.39 5.78
CA LEU A 332 10.33 3.78 4.39
C LEU A 332 8.83 3.88 4.18
N VAL A 333 8.37 4.99 3.61
CA VAL A 333 6.96 5.25 3.34
C VAL A 333 6.86 6.02 2.04
N ALA A 334 6.07 5.56 1.08
CA ALA A 334 5.79 6.34 -0.11
C ALA A 334 5.02 7.61 0.28
N ASN A 335 5.67 8.78 0.20
CA ASN A 335 5.18 10.03 0.78
C ASN A 335 4.96 11.15 -0.23
N THR A 336 5.06 10.88 -1.55
CA THR A 336 4.78 11.87 -2.61
C THR A 336 3.40 12.51 -2.42
N THR A 337 3.39 13.78 -2.02
CA THR A 337 2.19 14.53 -1.68
C THR A 337 2.25 15.92 -2.27
N PRO A 338 1.23 16.34 -3.04
CA PRO A 338 1.20 17.64 -3.69
C PRO A 338 0.84 18.74 -2.67
N ARG A 339 1.62 19.81 -2.63
CA ARG A 339 1.46 20.94 -1.71
C ARG A 339 1.14 22.25 -2.42
N GLU A 340 0.39 23.08 -1.71
CA GLU A 340 0.11 24.49 -2.02
C GLU A 340 0.76 25.33 -0.92
N GLY A 341 1.90 25.96 -1.23
CA GLY A 341 2.74 26.60 -0.21
C GLY A 341 3.40 25.59 0.75
N ASP A 342 3.76 26.04 1.95
CA ASP A 342 4.64 25.26 2.85
C ASP A 342 4.01 23.97 3.42
N ARG A 343 2.69 23.92 3.65
CA ARG A 343 2.09 22.79 4.42
C ARG A 343 0.68 22.36 4.00
N GLN A 344 0.03 23.01 3.05
CA GLN A 344 -1.34 22.64 2.68
C GLN A 344 -1.36 21.62 1.53
N VAL A 345 -1.94 20.45 1.75
CA VAL A 345 -2.15 19.46 0.68
C VAL A 345 -3.10 20.03 -0.39
N ARG A 346 -2.72 19.91 -1.68
CA ARG A 346 -3.55 20.35 -2.80
C ARG A 346 -4.86 19.58 -2.87
N THR A 347 -5.91 20.28 -3.31
CA THR A 347 -7.18 19.63 -3.61
C THR A 347 -7.15 18.91 -4.96
N PHE A 348 -8.15 18.05 -5.21
CA PHE A 348 -8.31 17.42 -6.53
C PHE A 348 -8.56 18.44 -7.64
N GLU A 349 -9.26 19.54 -7.34
CA GLU A 349 -9.39 20.67 -8.25
C GLU A 349 -8.02 21.27 -8.59
N GLY A 350 -7.17 21.50 -7.59
CA GLY A 350 -5.80 22.02 -7.80
C GLY A 350 -4.94 21.07 -8.63
N LEU A 351 -5.05 19.75 -8.41
CA LEU A 351 -4.38 18.74 -9.23
C LEU A 351 -4.86 18.74 -10.68
N ALA A 352 -6.17 18.90 -10.91
CA ALA A 352 -6.72 19.00 -12.26
C ALA A 352 -6.25 20.27 -12.99
N ASP A 353 -6.02 21.35 -12.25
CA ASP A 353 -5.57 22.64 -12.80
C ASP A 353 -4.12 22.60 -13.27
N GLU A 354 -3.29 21.76 -12.66
CA GLU A 354 -1.92 21.51 -13.12
C GLU A 354 -1.86 20.74 -14.44
N ALA A 355 -2.90 19.97 -14.79
CA ALA A 355 -2.86 19.09 -15.97
C ALA A 355 -2.64 19.83 -17.31
N THR A 356 -1.87 19.22 -18.21
CA THR A 356 -1.72 19.72 -19.59
C THR A 356 -2.96 19.39 -20.41
N GLY A 357 -3.44 20.34 -21.21
CA GLY A 357 -4.63 20.14 -22.04
C GLY A 357 -5.91 20.10 -21.21
N PHE A 358 -6.55 18.93 -21.11
CA PHE A 358 -7.80 18.80 -20.35
C PHE A 358 -7.55 18.99 -18.85
N LYS A 359 -8.30 19.90 -18.21
CA LYS A 359 -8.22 20.12 -16.76
C LYS A 359 -9.02 19.04 -16.01
N ARG A 360 -8.36 17.90 -15.81
CA ARG A 360 -8.95 16.65 -15.29
C ARG A 360 -8.00 15.98 -14.32
N VAL A 361 -8.58 15.24 -13.38
CA VAL A 361 -7.86 14.39 -12.44
C VAL A 361 -7.63 13.03 -13.07
N GLY A 362 -6.41 12.55 -13.03
CA GLY A 362 -6.08 11.15 -13.33
C GLY A 362 -6.05 10.32 -12.07
N VAL A 363 -6.52 9.08 -12.18
CA VAL A 363 -6.40 8.07 -11.13
C VAL A 363 -5.73 6.85 -11.71
N LEU A 364 -4.63 6.44 -11.08
CA LEU A 364 -3.84 5.27 -11.42
C LEU A 364 -3.94 4.25 -10.30
N ARG A 365 -4.33 3.02 -10.65
CA ARG A 365 -4.17 1.84 -9.80
C ARG A 365 -3.26 0.85 -10.48
N MET A 366 -2.31 0.30 -9.73
CA MET A 366 -1.47 -0.80 -10.20
C MET A 366 -1.37 -1.88 -9.14
N ASP A 367 -1.15 -3.11 -9.59
CA ASP A 367 -1.10 -4.29 -8.73
C ASP A 367 -0.19 -5.36 -9.35
N VAL A 368 0.71 -5.94 -8.55
CA VAL A 368 1.60 -7.02 -8.98
C VAL A 368 0.77 -8.25 -9.31
N ASP A 369 0.89 -8.69 -10.56
CA ASP A 369 0.11 -9.80 -11.05
C ASP A 369 0.60 -11.11 -10.46
N ASP A 370 -0.36 -11.92 -9.99
CA ASP A 370 -0.12 -13.29 -9.57
C ASP A 370 0.87 -13.41 -8.40
N LEU A 371 1.08 -12.37 -7.59
CA LEU A 371 2.05 -12.42 -6.50
C LEU A 371 1.78 -13.62 -5.56
N GLY A 372 0.53 -13.87 -5.19
CA GLY A 372 0.16 -15.07 -4.41
C GLY A 372 0.55 -16.39 -5.10
N GLN A 373 0.38 -16.49 -6.42
CA GLN A 373 0.78 -17.69 -7.19
C GLN A 373 2.31 -17.79 -7.32
N VAL A 374 3.01 -16.66 -7.51
CA VAL A 374 4.47 -16.60 -7.53
C VAL A 374 5.02 -17.14 -6.22
N LEU A 375 4.45 -16.65 -5.13
CA LEU A 375 4.77 -17.01 -3.76
C LEU A 375 4.53 -18.52 -3.49
N THR A 376 3.42 -19.09 -3.96
CA THR A 376 3.09 -20.51 -3.69
C THR A 376 3.74 -21.49 -4.67
N HIS A 377 3.80 -21.19 -5.96
CA HIS A 377 4.12 -22.19 -6.99
C HIS A 377 5.43 -21.94 -7.74
N TRP A 378 5.94 -20.71 -7.77
CA TRP A 378 7.07 -20.35 -8.66
C TRP A 378 8.35 -20.00 -7.90
N LEU A 379 8.32 -20.11 -6.57
CA LEU A 379 9.48 -20.12 -5.68
C LEU A 379 9.49 -21.47 -4.93
N PRO A 380 9.97 -22.56 -5.57
CA PRO A 380 10.01 -23.87 -4.94
C PRO A 380 10.89 -23.84 -3.68
N ASP A 381 10.54 -24.67 -2.69
CA ASP A 381 11.26 -24.83 -1.42
C ASP A 381 11.37 -23.56 -0.56
N ARG A 382 10.43 -22.62 -0.72
CA ARG A 382 10.42 -21.37 0.04
C ARG A 382 10.29 -21.58 1.55
N SER A 383 11.31 -21.11 2.27
CA SER A 383 11.41 -21.11 3.71
C SER A 383 10.81 -19.84 4.34
N MET A 384 10.87 -19.73 5.66
CA MET A 384 10.57 -18.49 6.38
C MET A 384 11.49 -17.33 5.94
N ALA A 385 12.78 -17.59 5.77
CA ALA A 385 13.78 -16.57 5.48
C ALA A 385 13.62 -16.00 4.06
N SER A 386 13.41 -16.85 3.06
CA SER A 386 13.12 -16.38 1.69
C SER A 386 11.76 -15.69 1.57
N THR A 387 10.77 -16.08 2.38
CA THR A 387 9.50 -15.34 2.47
C THR A 387 9.70 -13.92 2.99
N SER A 388 10.46 -13.76 4.09
CA SER A 388 10.84 -12.44 4.63
C SER A 388 11.59 -11.60 3.60
N ALA A 389 12.64 -12.16 2.99
CA ALA A 389 13.49 -11.45 2.04
C ALA A 389 12.71 -10.94 0.81
N LEU A 390 11.79 -11.75 0.28
CA LEU A 390 10.95 -11.34 -0.84
C LEU A 390 9.98 -10.22 -0.45
N SER A 391 9.36 -10.29 0.73
CA SER A 391 8.49 -9.21 1.19
C SER A 391 9.26 -7.90 1.37
N HIS A 392 10.45 -7.93 1.98
CA HIS A 392 11.30 -6.75 2.08
C HIS A 392 11.77 -6.23 0.72
N ALA A 393 11.99 -7.12 -0.26
CA ALA A 393 12.33 -6.70 -1.62
C ALA A 393 11.18 -5.93 -2.27
N LEU A 394 9.93 -6.36 -2.10
CA LEU A 394 8.77 -5.63 -2.61
C LEU A 394 8.57 -4.30 -1.86
N ASP A 395 8.67 -4.30 -0.54
CA ASP A 395 8.53 -3.10 0.28
C ASP A 395 9.59 -2.04 -0.11
N ARG A 396 10.86 -2.44 -0.28
CA ARG A 396 11.92 -1.53 -0.79
C ARG A 396 11.56 -0.89 -2.13
N PHE A 397 10.87 -1.60 -3.03
CA PHE A 397 10.42 -1.04 -4.30
C PHE A 397 9.24 -0.06 -4.12
N PHE A 398 8.17 -0.49 -3.47
CA PHE A 398 6.93 0.29 -3.38
C PHE A 398 6.98 1.43 -2.35
N ALA A 399 7.63 1.22 -1.20
CA ALA A 399 7.79 2.25 -0.17
C ALA A 399 9.03 3.13 -0.40
N GLY A 400 10.10 2.59 -0.98
CA GLY A 400 11.36 3.31 -1.20
C GLY A 400 11.50 3.96 -2.58
N TRP A 401 11.37 3.17 -3.65
CA TRP A 401 11.64 3.66 -5.02
C TRP A 401 10.49 4.45 -5.64
N LEU A 402 9.24 4.21 -5.23
CA LEU A 402 8.08 4.84 -5.86
C LEU A 402 8.15 6.37 -5.86
N ASP A 403 8.58 7.00 -4.76
CA ASP A 403 8.70 8.46 -4.70
C ASP A 403 9.75 9.00 -5.68
N ALA A 404 10.84 8.25 -5.91
CA ALA A 404 11.83 8.62 -6.93
C ALA A 404 11.24 8.52 -8.35
N ILE A 405 10.42 7.50 -8.61
CA ILE A 405 9.73 7.32 -9.89
C ILE A 405 8.69 8.43 -10.11
N CYS A 406 7.96 8.83 -9.06
CA CYS A 406 7.04 9.97 -9.12
C CYS A 406 7.77 11.28 -9.45
N ARG A 407 8.90 11.56 -8.80
CA ARG A 407 9.74 12.74 -9.11
C ARG A 407 10.22 12.73 -10.56
N GLU A 408 10.68 11.58 -11.06
CA GLU A 408 11.08 11.42 -12.46
C GLU A 408 9.93 11.74 -13.43
N ALA A 409 8.74 11.19 -13.15
CA ALA A 409 7.55 11.41 -13.98
C ALA A 409 7.14 12.89 -14.04
N MET A 410 7.24 13.62 -12.92
CA MET A 410 6.88 15.05 -12.88
C MET A 410 7.97 15.95 -13.48
N ALA A 411 9.24 15.55 -13.41
CA ALA A 411 10.36 16.29 -13.99
C ALA A 411 10.39 16.23 -15.53
N SER A 412 9.92 15.13 -16.13
CA SER A 412 9.93 14.90 -17.58
C SER A 412 8.53 14.58 -18.12
N PRO A 413 7.58 15.54 -18.10
CA PRO A 413 6.22 15.28 -18.57
C PRO A 413 6.20 14.97 -20.08
N PRO A 414 5.28 14.10 -20.54
CA PRO A 414 5.35 13.54 -21.89
C PRO A 414 4.84 14.49 -22.99
N MET A 415 4.09 15.55 -22.64
CA MET A 415 3.44 16.43 -23.62
C MET A 415 4.34 17.62 -24.05
N LYS A 416 4.36 17.91 -25.35
CA LYS A 416 5.03 19.11 -25.90
C LYS A 416 4.48 20.39 -25.25
N GLY A 417 5.36 21.18 -24.65
CA GLY A 417 5.01 22.40 -23.91
C GLY A 417 4.58 22.18 -22.46
N ALA A 418 4.50 20.93 -21.99
CA ALA A 418 4.39 20.66 -20.56
C ALA A 418 5.72 21.03 -19.89
N LYS A 419 5.62 21.72 -18.75
CA LYS A 419 6.76 22.10 -17.92
C LYS A 419 6.93 21.08 -16.81
N ALA A 420 8.17 20.91 -16.35
CA ALA A 420 8.45 20.19 -15.10
C ALA A 420 7.54 20.72 -13.99
N ARG A 421 7.03 19.80 -13.17
CA ARG A 421 6.14 20.07 -12.04
C ARG A 421 6.70 19.36 -10.82
N ASP A 422 6.37 19.85 -9.64
CA ASP A 422 6.81 19.22 -8.39
C ASP A 422 5.62 18.75 -7.52
N GLU A 423 4.41 19.28 -7.77
CA GLU A 423 3.26 19.16 -6.88
C GLU A 423 2.00 18.64 -7.60
N SER A 424 2.16 17.65 -8.49
CA SER A 424 1.10 17.18 -9.41
C SER A 424 0.72 15.71 -9.27
N LEU A 425 1.40 14.97 -8.40
CA LEU A 425 1.11 13.57 -8.09
C LEU A 425 0.90 13.42 -6.60
N TYR A 426 -0.01 12.53 -6.25
CA TYR A 426 -0.37 12.22 -4.89
C TYR A 426 -0.48 10.71 -4.72
N VAL A 427 0.49 10.11 -4.03
CA VAL A 427 0.43 8.70 -3.63
C VAL A 427 -0.51 8.61 -2.43
N ILE A 428 -1.68 7.99 -2.64
CA ILE A 428 -2.64 7.77 -1.55
C ILE A 428 -2.19 6.59 -0.71
N TYR A 429 -1.82 5.49 -1.34
CA TYR A 429 -1.12 4.39 -0.70
C TYR A 429 -0.23 3.67 -1.70
N ALA A 430 0.82 3.04 -1.18
CA ALA A 430 1.63 2.04 -1.86
C ALA A 430 2.15 1.08 -0.79
N GLY A 431 1.91 -0.22 -0.95
CA GLY A 431 2.37 -1.20 0.03
C GLY A 431 2.08 -2.62 -0.42
N GLY A 432 3.00 -3.54 -0.10
CA GLY A 432 2.90 -4.93 -0.56
C GLY A 432 3.04 -5.03 -2.07
N ASP A 433 1.91 -5.20 -2.76
CA ASP A 433 1.78 -5.38 -4.20
C ASP A 433 0.91 -4.36 -4.92
N ASP A 434 0.16 -3.52 -4.19
CA ASP A 434 -0.76 -2.56 -4.78
C ASP A 434 -0.37 -1.10 -4.52
N LEU A 435 -0.72 -0.23 -5.47
CA LEU A 435 -0.55 1.22 -5.34
C LEU A 435 -1.72 1.98 -5.94
N PHE A 436 -1.95 3.17 -5.38
CA PHE A 436 -3.00 4.08 -5.80
C PHE A 436 -2.48 5.51 -5.81
N VAL A 437 -2.48 6.11 -7.00
CA VAL A 437 -1.97 7.46 -7.23
C VAL A 437 -3.04 8.33 -7.89
N VAL A 438 -3.14 9.57 -7.44
CA VAL A 438 -4.05 10.59 -8.00
C VAL A 438 -3.21 11.78 -8.44
N GLY A 439 -3.57 12.44 -9.53
CA GLY A 439 -2.81 13.59 -9.98
C GLY A 439 -3.34 14.23 -11.24
N ALA A 440 -2.49 15.03 -11.87
CA ALA A 440 -2.72 15.53 -13.22
C ALA A 440 -2.85 14.35 -14.22
N TRP A 441 -3.94 14.29 -14.99
CA TRP A 441 -4.26 13.11 -15.80
C TRP A 441 -3.18 12.78 -16.84
N ASP A 442 -2.50 13.79 -17.39
CA ASP A 442 -1.49 13.67 -18.41
C ASP A 442 -0.22 12.95 -17.91
N LEU A 443 0.00 12.91 -16.60
CA LEU A 443 1.12 12.17 -15.99
C LEU A 443 0.81 10.68 -15.78
N MET A 444 -0.46 10.28 -15.69
CA MET A 444 -0.81 8.89 -15.31
C MET A 444 -0.27 7.83 -16.28
N PRO A 445 -0.38 7.99 -17.62
CA PRO A 445 0.14 7.00 -18.55
C PRO A 445 1.67 6.88 -18.49
N LEU A 446 2.38 8.01 -18.37
CA LEU A 446 3.84 8.03 -18.21
C LEU A 446 4.25 7.36 -16.90
N LEU A 447 3.60 7.71 -15.79
CA LEU A 447 3.89 7.15 -14.48
C LEU A 447 3.68 5.62 -14.47
N ALA A 448 2.58 5.14 -15.05
CA ALA A 448 2.29 3.71 -15.12
C ALA A 448 3.37 2.94 -15.90
N ASP A 449 3.80 3.49 -17.03
CA ASP A 449 4.86 2.93 -17.87
C ASP A 449 6.23 2.98 -17.17
N LEU A 450 6.58 4.09 -16.51
CA LEU A 450 7.81 4.17 -15.70
C LEU A 450 7.81 3.14 -14.57
N ILE A 451 6.73 3.05 -13.79
CA ILE A 451 6.60 2.04 -12.72
C ILE A 451 6.78 0.63 -13.31
N ARG A 452 6.11 0.31 -14.43
CA ARG A 452 6.23 -1.00 -15.08
C ARG A 452 7.65 -1.33 -15.51
N ARG A 453 8.37 -0.37 -16.13
CA ARG A 453 9.75 -0.57 -16.60
C ARG A 453 10.73 -0.70 -15.43
N ARG A 454 10.59 0.15 -14.41
CA ARG A 454 11.43 0.12 -13.21
C ARG A 454 11.21 -1.16 -12.41
N PHE A 455 9.96 -1.62 -12.31
CA PHE A 455 9.63 -2.91 -11.69
C PHE A 455 10.22 -4.08 -12.49
N ALA A 456 10.11 -4.06 -13.83
CA ALA A 456 10.73 -5.07 -14.70
C ALA A 456 12.23 -5.21 -14.41
N ALA A 457 12.94 -4.08 -14.43
CA ALA A 457 14.38 -4.05 -14.18
C ALA A 457 14.70 -4.53 -12.75
N TYR A 458 13.89 -4.13 -11.77
CA TYR A 458 14.06 -4.53 -10.36
C TYR A 458 13.95 -6.04 -10.16
N VAL A 459 13.02 -6.70 -10.85
CA VAL A 459 12.84 -8.16 -10.79
C VAL A 459 13.66 -8.93 -11.84
N GLY A 460 14.60 -8.27 -12.53
CA GLY A 460 15.47 -8.88 -13.53
C GLY A 460 14.74 -9.39 -14.77
N ASP A 461 13.72 -8.66 -15.23
CA ASP A 461 12.86 -9.00 -16.37
C ASP A 461 12.20 -10.38 -16.26
N ASN A 462 11.94 -10.83 -15.03
CA ASN A 462 11.30 -12.12 -14.78
C ASN A 462 9.88 -12.14 -15.40
N PRO A 463 9.60 -13.03 -16.37
CA PRO A 463 8.33 -13.07 -17.07
C PRO A 463 7.14 -13.51 -16.21
N ALA A 464 7.38 -14.05 -15.00
CA ALA A 464 6.36 -14.44 -14.05
C ALA A 464 6.01 -13.32 -13.05
N LEU A 465 6.82 -12.25 -12.99
CA LEU A 465 6.62 -11.10 -12.10
C LEU A 465 6.42 -9.84 -12.94
N HIS A 466 5.16 -9.47 -13.11
CA HIS A 466 4.77 -8.27 -13.83
C HIS A 466 3.69 -7.51 -13.08
N ILE A 467 3.38 -6.30 -13.53
CA ILE A 467 2.43 -5.40 -12.88
C ILE A 467 1.41 -4.91 -13.90
N SER A 468 0.13 -4.93 -13.54
CA SER A 468 -0.95 -4.42 -14.38
C SER A 468 -1.42 -3.05 -13.90
N ALA A 469 -1.94 -2.23 -14.82
CA ALA A 469 -2.38 -0.86 -14.53
C ALA A 469 -3.80 -0.58 -15.01
N GLY A 470 -4.59 0.09 -14.18
CA GLY A 470 -5.88 0.69 -14.52
C GLY A 470 -5.82 2.20 -14.36
N ILE A 471 -6.15 2.93 -15.42
CA ILE A 471 -6.11 4.40 -15.45
C ILE A 471 -7.48 4.96 -15.82
N THR A 472 -7.97 5.92 -15.04
CA THR A 472 -9.17 6.70 -15.36
C THR A 472 -8.92 8.20 -15.31
N VAL A 473 -9.78 8.94 -16.00
CA VAL A 473 -9.73 10.41 -16.08
C VAL A 473 -11.09 10.93 -15.66
N GLU A 474 -11.10 11.80 -14.66
CA GLU A 474 -12.30 12.24 -13.97
C GLU A 474 -12.41 13.78 -13.90
N ASP A 475 -13.64 14.25 -13.77
CA ASP A 475 -13.90 15.68 -13.55
C ASP A 475 -13.40 16.12 -12.17
N ARG A 476 -13.05 17.40 -12.04
CA ARG A 476 -12.50 18.03 -10.84
C ARG A 476 -13.39 17.88 -9.60
N LYS A 477 -14.71 17.75 -9.77
CA LYS A 477 -15.68 17.55 -8.66
C LYS A 477 -16.20 16.11 -8.55
N PHE A 478 -15.62 15.18 -9.31
CA PHE A 478 -16.10 13.80 -9.35
C PHE A 478 -15.88 13.12 -7.97
N PRO A 479 -16.87 12.40 -7.42
CA PRO A 479 -16.73 11.76 -6.12
C PRO A 479 -15.58 10.76 -6.09
N PHE A 480 -14.70 10.89 -5.10
CA PHE A 480 -13.47 10.11 -5.02
C PHE A 480 -13.73 8.60 -4.92
N TYR A 481 -14.71 8.16 -4.13
CA TYR A 481 -15.07 6.75 -4.02
C TYR A 481 -15.46 6.14 -5.39
N GLN A 482 -16.11 6.92 -6.26
CA GLN A 482 -16.45 6.48 -7.62
C GLN A 482 -15.23 6.45 -8.52
N ALA A 483 -14.33 7.43 -8.41
CA ALA A 483 -13.07 7.45 -9.14
C ALA A 483 -12.22 6.22 -8.82
N ALA A 484 -12.06 5.93 -7.52
CA ALA A 484 -11.33 4.76 -7.04
C ALA A 484 -11.94 3.45 -7.53
N LYS A 485 -13.28 3.33 -7.51
CA LYS A 485 -14.02 2.17 -8.03
C LYS A 485 -13.81 2.00 -9.54
N ARG A 486 -13.86 3.08 -10.33
CA ARG A 486 -13.66 3.03 -11.79
C ARG A 486 -12.23 2.64 -12.15
N ALA A 487 -11.22 3.20 -11.47
CA ALA A 487 -9.83 2.80 -11.66
C ALA A 487 -9.60 1.33 -11.25
N GLY A 488 -10.21 0.88 -10.15
CA GLY A 488 -10.21 -0.53 -9.75
C GLY A 488 -10.83 -1.44 -10.80
N SER A 489 -11.97 -1.06 -11.37
CA SER A 489 -12.61 -1.80 -12.46
C SER A 489 -11.76 -1.82 -13.73
N ALA A 490 -11.05 -0.74 -14.06
CA ALA A 490 -10.14 -0.71 -15.20
C ALA A 490 -8.94 -1.66 -15.01
N LEU A 491 -8.44 -1.79 -13.78
CA LEU A 491 -7.40 -2.75 -13.43
C LEU A 491 -7.91 -4.19 -13.47
N GLU A 492 -8.93 -4.51 -12.68
CA GLU A 492 -9.42 -5.88 -12.48
C GLU A 492 -10.14 -6.44 -13.72
N HIS A 493 -11.09 -5.69 -14.29
CA HIS A 493 -11.91 -6.12 -15.43
C HIS A 493 -11.36 -5.64 -16.79
N GLY A 494 -10.30 -4.85 -16.79
CA GLY A 494 -9.61 -4.41 -17.99
C GLY A 494 -8.27 -5.12 -18.13
N ALA A 495 -7.27 -4.61 -17.42
CA ALA A 495 -5.88 -5.04 -17.56
C ALA A 495 -5.68 -6.52 -17.17
N LYS A 496 -6.19 -6.94 -16.02
CA LYS A 496 -5.99 -8.30 -15.51
C LYS A 496 -6.80 -9.37 -16.24
N GLU A 497 -7.83 -8.99 -17.00
CA GLU A 497 -8.61 -9.91 -17.82
C GLU A 497 -8.06 -10.10 -19.24
N LEU A 498 -7.18 -9.21 -19.71
CA LEU A 498 -6.60 -9.30 -21.05
C LEU A 498 -5.78 -10.59 -21.19
N ALA A 499 -6.24 -11.49 -22.06
CA ALA A 499 -5.54 -12.70 -22.46
C ALA A 499 -5.09 -12.61 -23.92
N ARG A 500 -3.83 -12.96 -24.18
CA ARG A 500 -3.19 -12.87 -25.50
C ARG A 500 -2.19 -13.99 -25.73
N GLN A 501 -1.77 -14.17 -26.97
CA GLN A 501 -0.73 -15.12 -27.36
C GLN A 501 0.60 -14.37 -27.55
N ARG A 502 1.65 -14.81 -26.86
CA ARG A 502 3.02 -14.29 -26.98
C ARG A 502 3.98 -15.46 -27.11
N ASN A 503 4.69 -15.55 -28.23
CA ASN A 503 5.63 -16.64 -28.53
C ASN A 503 5.02 -18.05 -28.33
N GLY A 504 3.77 -18.24 -28.76
CA GLY A 504 3.03 -19.50 -28.59
C GLY A 504 2.54 -19.80 -27.18
N ARG A 505 2.71 -18.88 -26.22
CA ARG A 505 2.21 -18.99 -24.85
C ARG A 505 1.05 -18.03 -24.62
N ARG A 506 0.03 -18.50 -23.90
CA ARG A 506 -1.06 -17.65 -23.42
C ARG A 506 -0.55 -16.81 -22.25
N VAL A 507 -0.54 -15.49 -22.43
CA VAL A 507 -0.24 -14.51 -21.38
C VAL A 507 -1.55 -13.86 -20.97
N LYS A 508 -1.81 -13.78 -19.66
CA LYS A 508 -2.91 -13.04 -19.07
C LYS A 508 -2.31 -11.93 -18.20
N LYS A 509 -2.99 -10.78 -18.05
CA LYS A 509 -2.48 -9.63 -17.27
C LYS A 509 -1.26 -8.98 -17.91
N ASP A 510 -0.28 -8.41 -17.19
CA ASP A 510 0.86 -7.66 -17.77
C ASP A 510 0.37 -6.62 -18.80
N ALA A 511 -0.61 -5.80 -18.40
CA ALA A 511 -1.31 -4.91 -19.31
C ALA A 511 -1.69 -3.58 -18.65
N VAL A 512 -2.05 -2.61 -19.48
CA VAL A 512 -2.62 -1.33 -19.07
C VAL A 512 -4.00 -1.15 -19.67
N SER A 513 -4.97 -0.74 -18.84
CA SER A 513 -6.29 -0.32 -19.27
C SER A 513 -6.44 1.19 -19.07
N PHE A 514 -6.71 1.91 -20.15
CA PHE A 514 -6.84 3.36 -20.15
C PHE A 514 -7.90 3.79 -21.17
N LEU A 515 -8.76 4.76 -20.79
CA LEU A 515 -9.84 5.28 -21.65
C LEU A 515 -10.76 4.19 -22.23
N GLY A 516 -11.00 3.12 -21.47
CA GLY A 516 -11.85 2.01 -21.89
C GLY A 516 -11.22 1.09 -22.94
N LYS A 517 -9.90 1.17 -23.15
CA LYS A 517 -9.14 0.28 -24.01
C LYS A 517 -8.02 -0.37 -23.21
N THR A 518 -7.78 -1.65 -23.47
CA THR A 518 -6.74 -2.42 -22.79
C THR A 518 -5.69 -2.89 -23.79
N VAL A 519 -4.43 -2.69 -23.46
CA VAL A 519 -3.27 -3.04 -24.29
C VAL A 519 -2.25 -3.78 -23.41
N GLY A 520 -1.66 -4.86 -23.91
CA GLY A 520 -0.54 -5.53 -23.24
C GLY A 520 0.69 -4.63 -23.25
N TRP A 521 1.50 -4.67 -22.19
CA TRP A 521 2.68 -3.79 -22.09
C TRP A 521 3.64 -3.95 -23.27
N GLU A 522 3.73 -5.13 -23.88
CA GLU A 522 4.54 -5.36 -25.08
C GLU A 522 4.05 -4.59 -26.33
N GLY A 523 2.76 -4.26 -26.39
CA GLY A 523 2.19 -3.45 -27.46
C GLY A 523 2.17 -1.95 -27.14
N TYR A 524 2.45 -1.57 -25.89
CA TYR A 524 2.40 -0.18 -25.45
C TYR A 524 3.41 0.74 -26.15
N PRO A 525 4.66 0.32 -26.43
CA PRO A 525 5.61 1.13 -27.21
C PRO A 525 5.06 1.52 -28.59
N PHE A 526 4.40 0.59 -29.29
CA PHE A 526 3.76 0.88 -30.57
C PHE A 526 2.63 1.91 -30.45
N VAL A 527 1.86 1.87 -29.35
CA VAL A 527 0.86 2.90 -29.06
C VAL A 527 1.50 4.27 -28.90
N LEU A 528 2.62 4.36 -28.18
CA LEU A 528 3.36 5.62 -28.02
C LEU A 528 3.92 6.15 -29.36
N GLU A 529 4.45 5.27 -30.20
CA GLU A 529 4.90 5.63 -31.55
C GLU A 529 3.75 6.20 -32.41
N LEU A 530 2.57 5.59 -32.34
CA LEU A 530 1.38 6.10 -33.04
C LEU A 530 0.94 7.47 -32.51
N VAL A 531 1.00 7.67 -31.19
CA VAL A 531 0.68 8.97 -30.57
C VAL A 531 1.63 10.05 -31.08
N GLU A 532 2.94 9.80 -31.07
CA GLU A 532 3.93 10.76 -31.57
C GLU A 532 3.75 11.05 -33.05
N LYS A 533 3.50 10.03 -33.87
CA LYS A 533 3.25 10.22 -35.31
C LYS A 533 2.01 11.06 -35.57
N LEU A 534 0.92 10.84 -34.85
CA LEU A 534 -0.31 11.65 -34.97
C LEU A 534 -0.08 13.09 -34.50
N ARG A 535 0.72 13.28 -33.46
CA ARG A 535 1.13 14.60 -32.97
C ARG A 535 1.95 15.35 -34.03
N GLU A 536 3.01 14.74 -34.55
CA GLU A 536 3.84 15.33 -35.61
C GLU A 536 3.02 15.75 -36.83
N LEU A 537 2.10 14.89 -37.28
CA LEU A 537 1.22 15.21 -38.41
C LEU A 537 0.37 16.45 -38.12
N THR A 538 -0.26 16.51 -36.95
CA THR A 538 -1.26 17.55 -36.64
C THR A 538 -0.66 18.86 -36.13
N GLU A 539 0.52 18.84 -35.51
CA GLU A 539 1.16 20.01 -34.93
C GLU A 539 2.30 20.56 -35.79
N ASP A 540 3.10 19.68 -36.40
CA ASP A 540 4.35 20.07 -37.07
C ASP A 540 4.19 20.07 -38.60
N GLN A 541 3.34 19.21 -39.15
CA GLN A 541 3.13 19.07 -40.60
C GLN A 541 1.83 19.70 -41.12
N GLY A 542 1.07 20.39 -40.26
CA GLY A 542 -0.12 21.15 -40.66
C GLY A 542 -1.33 20.32 -41.07
N VAL A 543 -1.36 19.01 -40.76
CA VAL A 543 -2.54 18.17 -41.01
C VAL A 543 -3.70 18.60 -40.11
N PRO A 544 -4.92 18.82 -40.65
CA PRO A 544 -6.05 19.25 -39.84
C PRO A 544 -6.37 18.27 -38.69
N ARG A 545 -6.61 18.79 -37.49
CA ARG A 545 -7.00 18.00 -36.31
C ARG A 545 -8.29 17.19 -36.51
N SER A 546 -9.12 17.54 -37.50
CA SER A 546 -10.29 16.75 -37.90
C SER A 546 -9.95 15.33 -38.36
N LEU A 547 -8.71 15.07 -38.79
CA LEU A 547 -8.23 13.72 -39.08
C LEU A 547 -8.38 12.80 -37.85
N LEU A 548 -8.08 13.30 -36.64
CA LEU A 548 -8.19 12.52 -35.40
C LEU A 548 -9.64 12.09 -35.16
N THR A 549 -10.59 13.00 -35.42
CA THR A 549 -12.03 12.70 -35.32
C THR A 549 -12.44 11.64 -36.35
N THR A 550 -11.93 11.73 -37.58
CA THR A 550 -12.20 10.75 -38.65
C THR A 550 -11.65 9.37 -38.29
N VAL A 551 -10.40 9.28 -37.83
CA VAL A 551 -9.78 8.01 -37.41
C VAL A 551 -10.58 7.38 -36.26
N ARG A 552 -10.99 8.18 -35.27
CA ARG A 552 -11.84 7.71 -34.17
C ARG A 552 -13.18 7.21 -34.67
N ALA A 553 -13.85 7.94 -35.56
CA ALA A 553 -15.13 7.52 -36.11
C ALA A 553 -15.04 6.21 -36.91
N ILE A 554 -13.96 6.01 -37.67
CA ILE A 554 -13.69 4.75 -38.38
C ILE A 554 -13.53 3.60 -37.39
N HIS A 555 -12.73 3.80 -36.33
CA HIS A 555 -12.52 2.80 -35.29
C HIS A 555 -13.82 2.46 -34.54
N ASP A 556 -14.60 3.46 -34.14
CA ASP A 556 -15.85 3.25 -33.40
C ASP A 556 -16.85 2.46 -34.25
N ARG A 557 -16.96 2.80 -35.55
CA ARG A 557 -17.78 2.04 -36.51
C ARG A 557 -17.30 0.60 -36.68
N TYR A 558 -15.99 0.39 -36.84
CA TYR A 558 -15.41 -0.95 -36.92
C TYR A 558 -15.80 -1.78 -35.69
N TYR A 559 -15.67 -1.21 -34.49
CA TYR A 559 -15.97 -1.91 -33.25
C TYR A 559 -17.46 -2.25 -33.12
N GLU A 560 -18.36 -1.32 -33.45
CA GLU A 560 -19.80 -1.56 -33.49
C GLU A 560 -20.18 -2.67 -34.48
N ASP A 561 -19.62 -2.65 -35.68
CA ASP A 561 -19.92 -3.64 -36.71
C ASP A 561 -19.37 -5.02 -36.32
N VAL A 562 -18.19 -5.10 -35.69
CA VAL A 562 -17.66 -6.36 -35.12
C VAL A 562 -18.54 -6.88 -34.00
N ARG A 563 -19.03 -6.00 -33.11
CA ARG A 563 -19.96 -6.39 -32.04
C ARG A 563 -21.25 -6.96 -32.61
N ARG A 564 -21.84 -6.30 -33.62
CA ARG A 564 -23.03 -6.79 -34.32
C ARG A 564 -22.78 -8.10 -35.05
N ALA A 565 -21.60 -8.29 -35.66
CA ALA A 565 -21.24 -9.55 -36.29
C ALA A 565 -21.19 -10.70 -35.28
N ARG A 566 -20.61 -10.47 -34.09
CA ARG A 566 -20.61 -11.43 -32.97
C ARG A 566 -22.01 -11.75 -32.48
N GLU A 567 -22.85 -10.74 -32.24
CA GLU A 567 -24.26 -10.90 -31.84
C GLU A 567 -25.06 -11.73 -32.88
N ARG A 568 -24.64 -11.73 -34.14
CA ARG A 568 -25.24 -12.50 -35.25
C ARG A 568 -24.56 -13.84 -35.52
N GLY A 569 -23.56 -14.24 -34.73
CA GLY A 569 -22.82 -15.49 -34.90
C GLY A 569 -21.85 -15.53 -36.09
N LEU A 570 -21.49 -14.38 -36.66
CA LEU A 570 -20.60 -14.25 -37.82
C LEU A 570 -19.14 -14.02 -37.38
N GLU A 571 -18.66 -14.79 -36.40
CA GLU A 571 -17.30 -14.66 -35.88
C GLU A 571 -16.26 -15.07 -36.95
N GLY A 572 -15.42 -14.13 -37.38
CA GLY A 572 -14.35 -14.38 -38.36
C GLY A 572 -14.63 -13.90 -39.79
N GLU A 573 -15.84 -13.41 -40.09
CA GLU A 573 -16.12 -12.76 -41.38
C GLU A 573 -15.56 -11.34 -41.46
N ARG A 574 -15.15 -10.92 -42.67
CA ARG A 574 -14.61 -9.57 -42.90
C ARG A 574 -15.72 -8.54 -42.75
N VAL A 575 -15.77 -7.92 -41.58
CA VAL A 575 -16.79 -6.92 -41.23
C VAL A 575 -16.61 -5.65 -42.05
N TYR A 576 -17.64 -5.24 -42.80
CA TYR A 576 -17.61 -4.04 -43.63
C TYR A 576 -17.86 -2.75 -42.83
N TYR A 577 -16.82 -1.98 -42.50
CA TYR A 577 -16.89 -0.75 -41.70
C TYR A 577 -16.94 0.56 -42.52
N GLY A 578 -17.54 0.51 -43.72
CA GLY A 578 -17.90 1.71 -44.48
C GLY A 578 -17.04 2.00 -45.73
N PRO A 579 -17.18 3.20 -46.33
CA PRO A 579 -16.69 3.53 -47.67
C PRO A 579 -15.16 3.57 -47.79
N TRP A 580 -14.44 3.45 -46.68
CA TRP A 580 -12.97 3.53 -46.60
C TRP A 580 -12.29 2.17 -46.82
N MET A 581 -13.07 1.09 -46.89
CA MET A 581 -12.55 -0.21 -47.27
C MET A 581 -12.58 -0.35 -48.79
N TRP A 582 -11.39 -0.48 -49.38
CA TRP A 582 -11.25 -0.84 -50.78
C TRP A 582 -11.81 -2.24 -50.97
N ARG A 583 -12.80 -2.35 -51.87
CA ARG A 583 -13.43 -3.62 -52.24
C ARG A 583 -12.50 -4.45 -53.10
#